data_AF-A0AA97H3C5-F1
#
_entry.id   AF-A0AA97H3C5-F1
#
_cell.length_a   1.000
_cell.length_b   1.000
_cell.length_c   1.000
_cell.angle_alpha   90.00
_cell.angle_beta   90.00
_cell.angle_gamma   90.00
#
_symmetry.space_group_name_H-M   'P 1'
#
loop_
_entity.id
_entity.type
_entity.pdbx_description
1 polymer ?
#
loop_
_entity_poly.entity_id
_entity_poly.type
_entity_poly.pdbx_seq_one_letter_code
_entity_poly.pdbx_strand_id
1 'polypeptide(L)'
;MQELSIGNTQLEQALLRLHTAFLGRVVSFNETAGTASVQPLTLSKPMGSAAVKQPLLQNIPVLWNARYKLRYMNPPYCKARCSEGSITGNLTAEKHITMAPLGAGDLVLCVTCERDITAARRGRSEVPALGHHQQKDSLVVGVLV
;
A
#
# COMPACT_ATOMS: atom_id res chain seq x y z
N MET A 1 22.60 34.00 -20.13
CA MET A 1 21.29 33.31 -20.02
C MET A 1 21.43 31.77 -19.90
N GLN A 2 22.59 31.25 -19.48
CA GLN A 2 22.90 29.81 -19.51
C GLN A 2 22.79 29.13 -18.13
N GLU A 3 22.96 29.89 -17.04
CA GLU A 3 22.88 29.38 -15.65
C GLU A 3 21.47 28.94 -15.21
N LEU A 4 20.41 29.55 -15.75
CA LEU A 4 19.02 29.18 -15.46
C LEU A 4 18.69 27.74 -15.90
N SER A 5 19.36 27.22 -16.93
CA SER A 5 19.10 25.87 -17.45
C SER A 5 19.66 24.76 -16.55
N ILE A 6 20.86 24.95 -15.99
CA ILE A 6 21.52 23.96 -15.12
C ILE A 6 20.77 23.87 -13.79
N GLY A 7 20.42 25.02 -13.19
CA GLY A 7 19.62 25.06 -11.96
C GLY A 7 18.28 24.34 -12.11
N ASN A 8 17.56 24.59 -13.21
CA ASN A 8 16.28 23.92 -13.48
C ASN A 8 16.43 22.40 -13.64
N THR A 9 17.46 21.93 -14.35
CA THR A 9 17.69 20.48 -14.52
C THR A 9 18.00 19.77 -13.20
N GLN A 10 18.76 20.42 -12.30
CA GLN A 10 19.04 19.89 -10.97
C GLN A 10 17.78 19.88 -10.09
N LEU A 11 16.94 20.91 -10.21
CA LEU A 11 15.66 21.02 -9.51
C LEU A 11 14.67 19.94 -9.97
N GLU A 12 14.52 19.75 -11.28
CA GLU A 12 13.67 18.69 -11.84
C GLU A 12 14.14 17.30 -11.39
N GLN A 13 15.45 17.07 -11.37
CA GLN A 13 16.01 15.81 -10.89
C GLN A 13 15.78 15.59 -9.39
N ALA A 14 15.84 16.66 -8.58
CA ALA A 14 15.53 16.62 -7.16
C ALA A 14 14.03 16.33 -6.93
N LEU A 15 13.14 16.99 -7.67
CA LEU A 15 11.69 16.76 -7.61
C LEU A 15 11.32 15.33 -8.03
N LEU A 16 11.97 14.79 -9.07
CA LEU A 16 11.73 13.42 -9.53
C LEU A 16 12.20 12.34 -8.53
N ARG A 17 13.12 12.70 -7.62
CA ARG A 17 13.61 11.84 -6.54
C ARG A 17 12.83 12.00 -5.23
N LEU A 18 11.91 12.95 -5.16
CA LEU A 18 11.09 13.17 -3.98
C LEU A 18 9.91 12.18 -4.01
N HIS A 19 9.89 11.21 -3.10
CA HIS A 19 8.85 10.20 -3.04
C HIS A 19 7.79 10.62 -2.00
N THR A 20 6.58 10.92 -2.43
CA THR A 20 5.49 11.24 -1.49
C THR A 20 4.65 10.02 -1.20
N ALA A 21 3.98 9.52 -2.22
CA ALA A 21 3.16 8.32 -2.17
C ALA A 21 3.18 7.63 -3.53
N PHE A 22 2.89 6.33 -3.53
CA PHE A 22 2.76 5.56 -4.76
C PHE A 22 1.73 4.44 -4.60
N LEU A 23 1.16 4.04 -5.73
CA LEU A 23 0.36 2.84 -5.82
C LEU A 23 1.29 1.64 -6.02
N GLY A 24 1.06 0.62 -5.22
CA GLY A 24 1.82 -0.62 -5.25
C GLY A 24 0.92 -1.83 -5.38
N ARG A 25 1.51 -2.94 -5.81
CA ARG A 25 0.91 -4.27 -5.76
C ARG A 25 1.62 -5.09 -4.69
N VAL A 26 0.85 -5.70 -3.80
CA VAL A 26 1.39 -6.62 -2.80
C VAL A 26 1.88 -7.89 -3.49
N VAL A 27 3.11 -8.27 -3.23
CA VAL A 27 3.71 -9.52 -3.68
C VAL A 27 3.57 -10.59 -2.60
N SER A 28 3.78 -10.20 -1.33
CA SER A 28 3.61 -11.08 -0.18
C SER A 28 3.26 -10.26 1.07
N PHE A 29 2.56 -10.88 2.01
CA PHE A 29 2.21 -10.29 3.29
C PHE A 29 2.58 -11.26 4.42
N ASN A 30 3.32 -10.76 5.42
CA ASN A 30 3.62 -11.47 6.65
C ASN A 30 2.71 -10.92 7.76
N GLU A 31 1.68 -11.70 8.10
CA GLU A 31 0.68 -11.31 9.11
C GLU A 31 1.28 -11.14 10.50
N THR A 32 2.20 -12.02 10.89
CA THR A 32 2.85 -11.99 12.21
C THR A 32 3.73 -10.76 12.39
N ALA A 33 4.55 -10.45 11.40
CA ALA A 33 5.43 -9.27 11.44
C ALA A 33 4.70 -7.98 11.09
N GLY A 34 3.53 -8.06 10.43
CA GLY A 34 2.79 -6.90 9.95
C GLY A 34 3.50 -6.16 8.82
N THR A 35 4.24 -6.89 7.98
CA THR A 35 5.05 -6.33 6.90
C THR A 35 4.70 -6.95 5.55
N ALA A 36 4.76 -6.17 4.48
CA ALA A 36 4.51 -6.61 3.13
C ALA A 36 5.73 -6.40 2.22
N SER A 37 5.81 -7.19 1.16
CA SER A 37 6.64 -6.87 -0.01
C SER A 37 5.74 -6.25 -1.06
N VAL A 38 6.08 -5.04 -1.53
CA VAL A 38 5.24 -4.24 -2.43
C VAL A 38 6.04 -3.87 -3.66
N GLN A 39 5.47 -4.15 -4.82
CA GLN A 39 5.97 -3.73 -6.12
C GLN A 39 5.31 -2.40 -6.50
N PRO A 40 6.03 -1.27 -6.56
CA PRO A 40 5.47 -0.04 -7.08
C PRO A 40 5.03 -0.21 -8.54
N LEU A 41 3.91 0.42 -8.90
CA LEU A 41 3.32 0.33 -10.24
C LEU A 41 3.75 1.48 -11.16
N THR A 42 4.44 2.49 -10.63
CA THR A 42 4.96 3.59 -11.41
C THR A 42 6.28 3.20 -12.10
N LEU A 43 6.50 3.77 -13.28
CA LEU A 43 7.79 3.70 -13.97
C LEU A 43 8.58 4.95 -13.63
N SER A 44 9.88 4.80 -13.37
CA SER A 44 10.78 5.95 -13.30
C SER A 44 11.40 6.19 -14.67
N LYS A 45 11.40 7.45 -15.10
CA LYS A 45 12.14 7.87 -16.31
C LYS A 45 13.19 8.88 -15.89
N PRO A 46 14.42 8.44 -15.58
CA PRO A 46 15.54 9.36 -15.41
C PRO A 46 15.73 10.19 -16.70
N MET A 47 16.15 11.44 -16.56
CA MET A 47 16.36 12.34 -17.69
C MET A 47 17.24 11.67 -18.76
N GLY A 48 16.73 11.57 -20.00
CA GLY A 48 17.43 10.94 -21.12
C GLY A 48 17.43 9.41 -21.16
N SER A 49 16.82 8.71 -20.18
CA SER A 49 16.79 7.24 -20.12
C SER A 49 15.42 6.66 -20.51
N ALA A 50 15.40 5.36 -20.82
CA ALA A 50 14.16 4.60 -20.98
C ALA A 50 13.40 4.49 -19.64
N ALA A 51 12.09 4.26 -19.71
CA ALA A 51 11.27 4.06 -18.52
C ALA A 51 11.61 2.69 -17.87
N VAL A 52 11.97 2.70 -16.59
CA VAL A 52 12.38 1.50 -15.84
C VAL A 52 11.37 1.21 -14.73
N LYS A 53 11.08 -0.08 -14.52
CA LYS A 53 10.28 -0.52 -13.37
C LYS A 53 11.03 -0.25 -12.07
N GLN A 54 10.30 0.25 -11.08
CA GLN A 54 10.87 0.44 -9.75
C GLN A 54 11.18 -0.90 -9.08
N PRO A 55 12.19 -0.95 -8.20
CA PRO A 55 12.56 -2.16 -7.49
C PRO A 55 11.44 -2.64 -6.56
N LEU A 56 11.41 -3.94 -6.29
CA LEU A 56 10.56 -4.52 -5.26
C LEU A 56 10.99 -4.01 -3.90
N LEU A 57 10.04 -3.49 -3.13
CA LEU A 57 10.29 -3.01 -1.77
C LEU A 57 9.90 -4.10 -0.79
N GLN A 58 10.81 -4.43 0.14
CA GLN A 58 10.64 -5.52 1.08
C GLN A 58 10.48 -5.00 2.51
N ASN A 59 9.80 -5.79 3.35
CA ASN A 59 9.63 -5.51 4.77
C ASN A 59 8.99 -4.15 5.08
N ILE A 60 8.11 -3.69 4.17
CA ILE A 60 7.37 -2.45 4.36
C ILE A 60 6.31 -2.67 5.45
N PRO A 61 6.28 -1.87 6.52
CA PRO A 61 5.24 -1.94 7.52
C PRO A 61 3.84 -1.63 6.97
N VAL A 62 2.86 -2.42 7.40
CA VAL A 62 1.44 -2.24 7.08
C VAL A 62 0.70 -1.74 8.31
N LEU A 63 0.04 -0.58 8.18
CA LEU A 63 -0.79 -0.04 9.25
C LEU A 63 -1.88 -1.05 9.64
N TRP A 64 -2.25 -1.07 10.92
CA TRP A 64 -3.14 -2.10 11.46
C TRP A 64 -4.50 -2.16 10.74
N ASN A 65 -5.05 -0.98 10.43
CA ASN A 65 -6.30 -0.82 9.68
C ASN A 65 -6.20 -1.24 8.21
N ALA A 66 -4.99 -1.32 7.65
CA ALA A 66 -4.74 -1.69 6.25
C ALA A 66 -4.38 -3.18 6.07
N ARG A 67 -4.36 -3.97 7.15
CA ARG A 67 -4.07 -5.42 7.09
C ARG A 67 -5.23 -6.26 6.59
N TYR A 68 -6.42 -5.71 6.59
CA TYR A 68 -7.65 -6.38 6.18
C TYR A 68 -8.42 -5.50 5.21
N LYS A 69 -9.07 -6.15 4.24
CA LYS A 69 -9.99 -5.53 3.28
C LYS A 69 -11.39 -6.05 3.52
N LEU A 70 -12.37 -5.17 3.38
CA LEU A 70 -13.78 -5.58 3.41
C LEU A 70 -14.13 -6.25 2.08
N ARG A 71 -14.78 -7.41 2.15
CA ARG A 71 -15.32 -8.13 0.99
C ARG A 71 -16.73 -8.57 1.28
N TYR A 72 -17.53 -8.77 0.24
CA TYR A 72 -18.78 -9.50 0.37
C TYR A 72 -18.49 -11.01 0.39
N MET A 73 -19.18 -11.73 1.28
CA MET A 73 -19.14 -13.19 1.26
C MET A 73 -19.67 -13.71 -0.08
N ASN A 74 -19.00 -14.74 -0.61
CA ASN A 74 -19.42 -15.50 -1.77
C ASN A 74 -19.26 -17.00 -1.47
N PRO A 75 -20.34 -17.81 -1.41
CA PRO A 75 -21.73 -17.43 -1.64
C PRO A 75 -22.33 -16.56 -0.52
N PRO A 76 -23.33 -15.71 -0.81
CA PRO A 76 -24.05 -14.94 0.21
C PRO A 76 -24.78 -15.88 1.17
N TYR A 77 -24.77 -15.58 2.46
CA TYR A 77 -25.50 -16.37 3.46
C TYR A 77 -27.01 -16.25 3.25
N CYS A 78 -27.73 -17.38 3.32
CA CYS A 78 -29.18 -17.39 3.21
C CYS A 78 -29.82 -17.17 4.58
N LYS A 79 -30.58 -16.08 4.75
CA LYS A 79 -31.45 -15.91 5.92
C LYS A 79 -32.83 -16.51 5.60
N ALA A 80 -33.29 -17.44 6.42
CA ALA A 80 -34.68 -17.89 6.35
C ALA A 80 -35.59 -16.75 6.79
N ARG A 81 -36.48 -16.28 5.91
CA ARG A 81 -37.65 -15.51 6.33
C ARG A 81 -38.70 -16.51 6.81
N CYS A 82 -38.77 -16.72 8.12
CA CYS A 82 -39.89 -17.41 8.70
C CYS A 82 -41.09 -16.45 8.68
N SER A 83 -42.12 -16.72 7.88
CA SER A 83 -43.48 -16.49 8.36
C SER A 83 -43.73 -17.56 9.42
N GLU A 84 -44.30 -17.20 10.57
CA GLU A 84 -44.62 -18.16 11.63
C GLU A 84 -45.25 -19.44 11.03
N GLY A 85 -44.59 -20.59 11.23
CA GLY A 85 -45.11 -21.90 10.84
C GLY A 85 -44.68 -22.48 9.48
N SER A 86 -43.76 -21.89 8.72
CA SER A 86 -43.25 -22.50 7.47
C SER A 86 -41.73 -22.70 7.44
N ILE A 87 -41.30 -23.95 7.24
CA ILE A 87 -39.89 -24.37 7.05
C ILE A 87 -39.45 -24.15 5.59
N THR A 88 -40.38 -23.83 4.68
CA THR A 88 -40.12 -23.56 3.26
C THR A 88 -40.06 -22.05 2.98
N GLY A 89 -39.29 -21.32 3.79
CA GLY A 89 -39.07 -19.89 3.60
C GLY A 89 -38.18 -19.63 2.37
N ASN A 90 -38.63 -18.80 1.44
CA ASN A 90 -37.81 -18.32 0.32
C ASN A 90 -36.51 -17.72 0.86
N LEU A 91 -35.37 -18.34 0.55
CA LEU A 91 -34.05 -17.87 0.96
C LEU A 91 -33.74 -16.58 0.20
N THR A 92 -33.72 -15.44 0.89
CA THR A 92 -33.23 -14.18 0.32
C THR A 92 -31.72 -14.13 0.51
N ALA A 93 -30.98 -14.00 -0.58
CA ALA A 93 -29.53 -13.80 -0.56
C ALA A 93 -29.21 -12.36 -0.11
N GLU A 94 -28.79 -12.19 1.14
CA GLU A 94 -28.31 -10.90 1.64
C GLU A 94 -26.78 -10.81 1.56
N LYS A 95 -26.27 -9.66 1.13
CA LYS A 95 -24.82 -9.40 1.04
C LYS A 95 -24.26 -9.16 2.45
N HIS A 96 -23.55 -10.15 2.99
CA HIS A 96 -22.83 -10.00 4.26
C HIS A 96 -21.39 -9.51 4.02
N ILE A 97 -20.94 -8.53 4.81
CA ILE A 97 -19.57 -8.01 4.76
C ILE A 97 -18.69 -8.91 5.63
N THR A 98 -17.59 -9.40 5.07
CA THR A 98 -16.54 -10.13 5.77
C THR A 98 -15.21 -9.40 5.63
N MET A 99 -14.29 -9.65 6.56
CA MET A 99 -12.92 -9.16 6.50
C MET A 99 -12.03 -10.24 5.88
N ALA A 100 -11.31 -9.89 4.83
CA ALA A 100 -10.29 -10.74 4.24
C ALA A 100 -8.90 -10.14 4.53
N PRO A 101 -7.88 -10.95 4.86
CA PRO A 101 -6.53 -10.42 5.04
C PRO A 101 -5.96 -9.87 3.72
N LEU A 102 -4.98 -8.97 3.84
CA LEU A 102 -4.17 -8.49 2.73
C LEU A 102 -3.43 -9.67 2.10
N GLY A 103 -3.46 -9.77 0.78
CA GLY A 103 -2.89 -10.89 0.05
C GLY A 103 -2.12 -10.46 -1.18
N ALA A 104 -1.38 -11.42 -1.76
CA ALA A 104 -0.68 -11.20 -3.01
C ALA A 104 -1.65 -10.77 -4.12
N GLY A 105 -1.24 -9.79 -4.93
CA GLY A 105 -2.03 -9.22 -6.00
C GLY A 105 -2.87 -8.00 -5.62
N ASP A 106 -3.12 -7.77 -4.32
CA ASP A 106 -3.88 -6.60 -3.86
C ASP A 106 -3.16 -5.29 -4.20
N LEU A 107 -3.95 -4.28 -4.53
CA LEU A 107 -3.45 -2.93 -4.77
C LEU A 107 -3.47 -2.14 -3.46
N VAL A 108 -2.42 -1.36 -3.23
CA VAL A 108 -2.24 -0.62 -1.98
C VAL A 108 -1.73 0.80 -2.23
N LEU A 109 -2.11 1.71 -1.36
CA LEU A 109 -1.49 3.03 -1.26
C LEU A 109 -0.34 2.96 -0.26
N CYS A 110 0.86 3.32 -0.72
CA CYS A 110 2.04 3.46 0.11
C CYS A 110 2.39 4.94 0.27
N VAL A 111 2.69 5.37 1.50
CA VAL A 111 3.17 6.72 1.81
C VAL A 111 4.62 6.62 2.25
N THR A 112 5.50 7.43 1.69
CA THR A 112 6.93 7.42 2.01
C THR A 112 7.23 8.41 3.11
N CYS A 113 7.92 7.96 4.16
CA CYS A 113 8.36 8.84 5.22
C CYS A 113 9.58 9.65 4.80
N GLU A 114 9.77 10.82 5.42
CA GLU A 114 10.87 11.71 5.08
C GLU A 114 12.25 11.08 5.32
N ARG A 115 12.36 10.25 6.36
CA ARG A 115 13.61 9.65 6.85
C ARG A 115 13.41 8.19 7.24
N ASP A 116 14.53 7.51 7.52
CA ASP A 116 14.54 6.14 8.04
C ASP A 116 13.61 6.00 9.25
N ILE A 117 12.73 5.00 9.19
CA ILE A 117 11.68 4.77 10.18
C ILE A 117 12.04 3.71 11.23
N THR A 118 13.28 3.22 11.27
CA THR A 118 13.64 2.06 12.11
C THR A 118 13.37 2.30 13.59
N ALA A 119 13.68 3.50 14.10
CA ALA A 119 13.41 3.89 15.48
C ALA A 119 11.93 4.26 15.69
N ALA A 120 11.38 5.09 14.82
CA ALA A 120 10.01 5.59 14.90
C ALA A 120 8.97 4.47 14.85
N ARG A 121 9.19 3.42 14.04
CA ARG A 121 8.33 2.23 13.98
C ARG A 121 8.25 1.48 15.32
N ARG A 122 9.21 1.70 16.21
CA ARG A 122 9.24 1.13 17.57
C ARG A 122 8.80 2.14 18.65
N GLY A 123 8.26 3.29 18.25
CA GLY A 123 7.83 4.35 19.16
C GLY A 123 8.99 5.15 19.79
N ARG A 124 10.20 5.06 19.23
CA ARG A 124 11.38 5.76 19.74
C ARG A 124 11.64 7.04 18.95
N SER A 125 11.97 8.12 19.65
CA SER A 125 12.41 9.39 19.05
C SER A 125 13.93 9.42 19.01
N GLU A 126 14.51 9.09 17.86
CA GLU A 126 15.96 9.03 17.64
C GLU A 126 16.31 9.83 16.39
N VAL A 127 17.54 10.36 16.34
CA VAL A 127 18.05 11.02 15.14
C VAL A 127 18.25 9.94 14.07
N PRO A 128 17.54 10.00 12.92
CA PRO A 128 17.69 9.00 11.88
C PRO A 128 19.09 9.06 11.28
N ALA A 129 19.58 7.92 10.80
CA ALA A 129 20.88 7.85 10.13
C ALA A 129 21.01 8.90 9.01
N LEU A 130 22.23 9.36 8.79
CA LEU A 130 22.54 10.19 7.63
C LEU A 130 22.24 9.39 6.37
N GLY A 131 21.40 9.95 5.50
CA GLY A 131 20.91 9.25 4.32
C GLY A 131 19.85 10.07 3.60
N HIS A 132 19.62 9.71 2.35
CA HIS A 132 18.58 10.33 1.54
C HIS A 132 17.22 9.73 1.87
N HIS A 133 16.19 10.51 1.60
CA HIS A 133 14.81 10.05 1.55
C HIS A 133 14.67 8.90 0.53
N GLN A 134 14.19 7.74 0.97
CA GLN A 134 14.10 6.53 0.16
C GLN A 134 12.70 5.93 0.19
N GLN A 135 12.27 5.41 -0.95
CA GLN A 135 10.99 4.73 -1.11
C GLN A 135 10.85 3.44 -0.26
N LYS A 136 11.95 2.90 0.29
CA LYS A 136 11.89 1.75 1.22
C LYS A 136 11.29 2.13 2.57
N ASP A 137 11.38 3.42 2.94
CA ASP A 137 10.91 3.95 4.22
C ASP A 137 9.43 4.31 4.17
N SER A 138 8.67 3.57 3.35
CA SER A 138 7.23 3.73 3.20
C SER A 138 6.43 2.87 4.16
N LEU A 139 5.16 3.21 4.28
CA LEU A 139 4.13 2.50 5.02
C LEU A 139 2.97 2.19 4.08
N VAL A 140 2.39 1.00 4.16
CA VAL A 140 1.10 0.72 3.53
C VAL A 140 0.01 1.30 4.43
N VAL A 141 -0.70 2.30 3.91
CA VAL A 141 -1.74 3.04 4.67
C VAL A 141 -3.17 2.62 4.31
N GLY A 142 -3.35 1.96 3.18
CA GLY A 142 -4.67 1.52 2.72
C GLY A 142 -4.61 0.52 1.58
N VAL A 143 -5.70 -0.23 1.43
CA VAL A 143 -5.93 -1.19 0.34
C VAL A 143 -6.89 -0.57 -0.66
N LEU A 144 -6.51 -0.56 -1.93
CA LEU A 144 -7.33 -0.14 -3.05
C LEU A 144 -8.05 -1.39 -3.58
N VAL A 145 -9.32 -1.54 -3.23
CA VAL A 145 -10.16 -2.70 -3.58
C VAL A 145 -10.88 -2.45 -4.90
#